data_AF-A0A1H7IRW8-F1
#
_entry.id   AF-A0A1H7IRW8-F1
#
_cell.length_a   1.000
_cell.length_b   1.000
_cell.length_c   1.000
_cell.angle_alpha   90.00
_cell.angle_beta   90.00
_cell.angle_gamma   90.00
#
_symmetry.space_group_name_H-M   'P 1'
#
loop_
_entity.id
_entity.type
_entity.pdbx_description
1 polymer ?
#
loop_
_entity_poly.entity_id
_entity_poly.type
_entity_poly.pdbx_seq_one_letter_code
_entity_poly.pdbx_strand_id
1 'polypeptide(L)'
;MVANQNPWATLQALEALVLKRGVTLGRMSERDLLITLAYASLSIPLLAEQSETSANQALKEWLGGGGTMLRIDHVELRRSLIDMGYWVRDGFGRAYSRPVLADDHPAKAHVDAMSSADVSSLLREVRSKRDAERLQRQTKFQDQITAASERK
;
A
#
# COMPACT_ATOMS: atom_id res chain seq x y z
N MET A 1 4.66 17.79 -20.09
CA MET A 1 3.93 18.43 -18.99
C MET A 1 3.90 17.46 -17.82
N VAL A 2 4.81 17.59 -16.86
CA VAL A 2 4.82 16.75 -15.66
C VAL A 2 3.62 17.17 -14.82
N ALA A 3 2.63 16.29 -14.68
CA ALA A 3 1.47 16.55 -13.85
C ALA A 3 1.96 16.89 -12.45
N ASN A 4 1.66 18.10 -12.00
CA ASN A 4 1.89 18.58 -10.65
C ASN A 4 1.02 17.75 -9.69
N GLN A 5 1.47 16.54 -9.38
CA GLN A 5 0.76 15.57 -8.56
C GLN A 5 0.88 16.03 -7.10
N ASN A 6 -0.24 16.48 -6.55
CA ASN A 6 -0.32 16.98 -5.18
C ASN A 6 0.02 15.85 -4.17
N PRO A 7 1.05 16.01 -3.31
CA PRO A 7 1.43 15.01 -2.30
C PRO A 7 0.25 14.59 -1.42
N TRP A 8 -0.61 15.53 -1.04
CA TRP A 8 -1.80 15.26 -0.24
C TRP A 8 -2.81 14.34 -0.96
N ALA A 9 -3.00 14.56 -2.25
CA ALA A 9 -3.91 13.74 -3.06
C ALA A 9 -3.42 12.29 -3.24
N THR A 10 -2.11 12.07 -3.13
CA THR A 10 -1.51 10.72 -3.10
C THR A 10 -1.84 10.03 -1.78
N LEU A 11 -1.61 10.71 -0.66
CA LEU A 11 -1.85 10.16 0.67
C LEU A 11 -3.32 9.85 0.90
N GLN A 12 -4.24 10.75 0.52
CA GLN A 12 -5.69 10.51 0.62
C GLN A 12 -6.15 9.30 -0.20
N ALA A 13 -5.62 9.12 -1.42
CA ALA A 13 -5.94 7.96 -2.23
C ALA A 13 -5.39 6.66 -1.60
N LEU A 14 -4.19 6.72 -1.02
CA LEU A 14 -3.60 5.59 -0.29
C LEU A 14 -4.44 5.22 0.94
N GLU A 15 -4.90 6.19 1.73
CA GLU A 15 -5.80 5.97 2.86
C GLU A 15 -7.07 5.22 2.44
N ALA A 16 -7.69 5.64 1.35
CA ALA A 16 -8.88 4.96 0.82
C ALA A 16 -8.57 3.53 0.33
N LEU A 17 -7.40 3.30 -0.27
CA LEU A 17 -6.97 2.00 -0.77
C LEU A 17 -6.72 0.99 0.34
N VAL A 18 -6.03 1.38 1.42
CA VAL A 18 -5.63 0.45 2.49
C VAL A 18 -6.81 -0.05 3.33
N LEU A 19 -7.98 0.58 3.21
CA LEU A 19 -9.22 0.15 3.85
C LEU A 19 -9.99 -0.89 3.00
N LYS A 20 -9.63 -1.07 1.73
CA LYS A 20 -10.20 -2.11 0.86
C LYS A 20 -9.68 -3.49 1.27
N ARG A 21 -10.32 -4.54 0.76
CA ARG A 21 -9.89 -5.95 0.94
C ARG A 21 -10.06 -6.74 -0.34
N GLY A 22 -9.14 -7.67 -0.58
CA GLY A 22 -9.22 -8.61 -1.70
C GLY A 22 -9.06 -7.97 -3.08
N VAL A 23 -8.40 -6.81 -3.17
CA VAL A 23 -8.20 -6.09 -4.44
C VAL A 23 -7.10 -6.77 -5.23
N THR A 24 -7.32 -6.97 -6.53
CA THR A 24 -6.31 -7.47 -7.46
C THR A 24 -5.73 -6.31 -8.28
N LEU A 25 -4.43 -6.37 -8.60
CA LEU A 25 -3.76 -5.29 -9.34
C LEU A 25 -4.44 -4.98 -10.68
N GLY A 26 -4.83 -6.02 -11.43
CA GLY A 26 -5.49 -5.87 -12.74
C GLY A 26 -6.90 -5.28 -12.71
N ARG A 27 -7.49 -5.03 -11.53
CA ARG A 27 -8.80 -4.35 -11.37
C ARG A 27 -8.67 -2.93 -10.84
N MET A 28 -7.47 -2.46 -10.58
CA MET A 28 -7.22 -1.09 -10.13
C MET A 28 -7.31 -0.12 -11.31
N SER A 29 -7.69 1.14 -11.03
CA SER A 29 -7.41 2.22 -11.97
C SER A 29 -5.89 2.38 -12.11
N GLU A 30 -5.44 2.96 -13.21
CA GLU A 30 -4.01 3.23 -13.41
C GLU A 30 -3.40 4.03 -12.24
N ARG A 31 -4.11 5.06 -11.78
CA ARG A 31 -3.70 5.85 -10.62
C ARG A 31 -3.59 5.01 -9.34
N ASP A 32 -4.60 4.19 -9.03
CA ASP A 32 -4.60 3.34 -7.84
C ASP A 32 -3.47 2.30 -7.90
N LEU A 33 -3.20 1.76 -9.09
CA LEU A 33 -2.09 0.85 -9.34
C LEU A 33 -0.75 1.53 -9.06
N LEU A 34 -0.52 2.72 -9.64
CA LEU A 34 0.73 3.47 -9.46
C LEU A 34 0.98 3.82 -7.99
N ILE A 35 -0.05 4.23 -7.26
CA ILE A 35 0.03 4.55 -5.83
C ILE A 35 0.30 3.28 -5.00
N THR A 36 -0.37 2.18 -5.33
CA THR A 36 -0.19 0.90 -4.63
C THR A 36 1.23 0.37 -4.80
N LEU A 37 1.74 0.37 -6.03
CA LEU A 37 3.11 -0.08 -6.31
C LEU A 37 4.17 0.88 -5.76
N ALA A 38 3.91 2.19 -5.76
CA ALA A 38 4.75 3.16 -5.06
C ALA A 38 4.87 2.82 -3.57
N TYR A 39 3.74 2.55 -2.90
CA TYR A 39 3.75 2.17 -1.49
C TYR A 39 4.46 0.84 -1.23
N ALA A 40 4.20 -0.17 -2.06
CA ALA A 40 4.87 -1.48 -1.96
C ALA A 40 6.39 -1.37 -2.18
N SER A 41 6.83 -0.49 -3.09
CA SER A 41 8.25 -0.29 -3.41
C SER A 41 9.05 0.20 -2.21
N LEU A 42 8.40 0.86 -1.25
CA LEU A 42 9.03 1.41 -0.06
C LEU A 42 9.43 0.34 0.97
N SER A 43 9.03 -0.92 0.75
CA SER A 43 9.35 -2.05 1.65
C SER A 43 10.84 -2.39 1.73
N ILE A 44 11.64 -1.99 0.73
CA ILE A 44 13.11 -2.10 0.79
C ILE A 44 13.78 -0.72 0.78
N PRO A 45 15.00 -0.57 1.35
CA PRO A 45 15.67 0.71 1.41
C PRO A 45 16.05 1.26 0.03
N LEU A 46 16.10 2.59 -0.06
CA LEU A 46 16.56 3.30 -1.26
C LEU A 46 18.04 2.98 -1.53
N LEU A 47 18.37 2.65 -2.78
CA LEU A 47 19.74 2.42 -3.28
C LEU A 47 20.53 1.30 -2.56
N ALA A 48 19.90 0.53 -1.68
CA ALA A 48 20.53 -0.61 -1.03
C ALA A 48 20.22 -1.90 -1.78
N GLU A 49 21.25 -2.69 -2.06
CA GLU A 49 21.07 -4.04 -2.60
C GLU A 49 20.49 -4.98 -1.54
N GLN A 50 19.48 -5.73 -1.95
CA GLN A 50 18.81 -6.75 -1.17
C GLN A 50 18.99 -8.10 -1.87
N SER A 51 19.32 -9.14 -1.11
CA SER A 51 19.21 -10.50 -1.64
C SER A 51 17.76 -10.84 -1.97
N GLU A 52 17.54 -11.85 -2.81
CA GLU A 52 16.19 -12.35 -3.09
C GLU A 52 15.42 -12.69 -1.81
N THR A 53 16.10 -13.35 -0.86
CA THR A 53 15.51 -13.72 0.43
C THR A 53 15.07 -12.49 1.21
N SER A 54 15.92 -11.45 1.29
CA SER A 54 15.60 -10.21 2.00
C SER A 54 14.43 -9.46 1.35
N ALA A 55 14.48 -9.30 0.01
CA ALA A 55 13.41 -8.64 -0.73
C ALA A 55 12.06 -9.38 -0.61
N ASN A 56 12.07 -10.72 -0.70
CA ASN A 56 10.87 -11.53 -0.51
C ASN A 56 10.33 -11.43 0.92
N GLN A 57 11.21 -11.39 1.93
CA GLN A 57 10.79 -11.25 3.32
C GLN A 57 10.15 -9.88 3.58
N ALA A 58 10.75 -8.79 3.07
CA ALA A 58 10.19 -7.45 3.15
C ALA A 58 8.79 -7.35 2.52
N LEU A 59 8.58 -8.00 1.37
CA LEU A 59 7.25 -8.03 0.74
C LEU A 59 6.23 -8.85 1.53
N LYS A 60 6.63 -9.97 2.14
CA LYS A 60 5.74 -10.75 3.01
C LYS A 60 5.31 -9.96 4.23
N GLU A 61 6.25 -9.28 4.88
CA GLU A 61 5.97 -8.39 6.02
C GLU A 61 5.05 -7.25 5.60
N TRP A 62 5.32 -6.62 4.46
CA TRP A 62 4.47 -5.57 3.92
C TRP A 62 3.06 -6.09 3.61
N LEU A 63 2.91 -7.26 2.97
CA LEU A 63 1.61 -7.90 2.70
C LEU A 63 0.86 -8.29 3.98
N GLY A 64 1.56 -8.61 5.07
CA GLY A 64 0.97 -8.82 6.41
C GLY A 64 0.53 -7.52 7.10
N GLY A 65 1.03 -6.38 6.65
CA GLY A 65 0.74 -5.05 7.19
C GLY A 65 0.03 -4.15 6.18
N GLY A 66 0.77 -3.20 5.60
CA GLY A 66 0.24 -2.18 4.68
C GLY A 66 -0.44 -2.76 3.44
N GLY A 67 0.02 -3.91 2.95
CA GLY A 67 -0.42 -4.60 1.74
C GLY A 67 -1.62 -5.54 1.89
N THR A 68 -2.20 -5.67 3.09
CA THR A 68 -3.31 -6.62 3.36
C THR A 68 -4.58 -6.39 2.53
N MET A 69 -4.71 -5.22 1.89
CA MET A 69 -5.79 -4.94 0.96
C MET A 69 -5.70 -5.78 -0.33
N LEU A 70 -4.51 -6.27 -0.68
CA LEU A 70 -4.26 -7.00 -1.92
C LEU A 70 -4.53 -8.49 -1.79
N ARG A 71 -5.06 -9.05 -2.88
CA ARG A 71 -5.07 -10.50 -3.13
C ARG A 71 -4.01 -10.79 -4.18
N ILE A 72 -2.76 -10.89 -3.73
CA ILE A 72 -1.58 -11.19 -4.55
C ILE A 72 -0.54 -11.90 -3.68
N ASP A 73 0.30 -12.73 -4.29
CA ASP A 73 1.48 -13.26 -3.58
C ASP A 73 2.71 -12.34 -3.74
N HIS A 74 3.68 -12.52 -2.85
CA HIS A 74 4.91 -11.73 -2.84
C HIS A 74 5.77 -11.90 -4.11
N VAL A 75 5.66 -13.02 -4.84
CA VAL A 75 6.44 -13.27 -6.07
C VAL A 75 5.84 -12.49 -7.24
N GLU A 76 4.52 -12.54 -7.41
CA GLU A 76 3.79 -11.74 -8.40
C GLU A 76 3.96 -10.24 -8.13
N LEU A 77 3.90 -9.82 -6.86
CA LEU A 77 4.14 -8.43 -6.48
C LEU A 77 5.57 -7.98 -6.81
N ARG A 78 6.58 -8.81 -6.50
CA ARG A 78 7.98 -8.52 -6.84
C ARG A 78 8.19 -8.37 -8.34
N ARG A 79 7.60 -9.25 -9.15
CA ARG A 79 7.66 -9.16 -10.62
C ARG A 79 7.02 -7.86 -11.10
N SER A 80 5.83 -7.54 -10.60
CA SER A 80 5.13 -6.29 -10.94
C SER A 80 5.97 -5.04 -10.61
N LEU A 81 6.69 -5.04 -9.49
CA LEU A 81 7.57 -3.92 -9.12
C LEU A 81 8.76 -3.77 -10.07
N ILE A 82 9.29 -4.87 -10.61
CA ILE A 82 10.38 -4.84 -11.60
C ILE A 82 9.85 -4.42 -12.97
N ASP A 83 8.77 -5.07 -13.42
CA ASP A 83 8.16 -4.84 -14.73
C ASP A 83 7.72 -3.38 -14.89
N MET A 84 7.28 -2.76 -13.79
CA MET A 84 6.85 -1.37 -13.75
C MET A 84 7.97 -0.39 -13.33
N GLY A 85 9.22 -0.83 -13.23
CA GLY A 85 10.37 0.05 -13.02
C GLY A 85 10.55 0.62 -11.60
N TYR A 86 9.82 0.11 -10.61
CA TYR A 86 9.99 0.52 -9.21
C TYR A 86 11.24 -0.06 -8.57
N TRP A 87 11.54 -1.32 -8.90
CA TRP A 87 12.73 -2.03 -8.46
C TRP A 87 13.56 -2.48 -9.66
N VAL A 88 14.86 -2.65 -9.43
CA VAL A 88 15.78 -3.24 -10.41
C VAL A 88 16.26 -4.57 -9.87
N ARG A 89 16.45 -5.53 -10.77
CA ARG A 89 17.09 -6.82 -10.52
C ARG A 89 18.43 -6.85 -11.25
N ASP A 90 19.47 -7.35 -10.61
CA ASP A 90 20.76 -7.56 -11.28
C ASP A 90 20.65 -8.61 -12.41
N GLY A 91 21.58 -8.58 -13.36
CA GLY A 91 21.58 -9.48 -14.53
C GLY A 91 21.72 -10.97 -14.17
N PHE A 92 22.22 -11.29 -12.97
CA PHE A 92 22.34 -12.67 -12.45
C PHE A 92 21.15 -13.09 -11.59
N GLY A 93 20.25 -12.16 -11.28
CA GLY A 93 19.02 -12.39 -10.55
C GLY A 93 19.16 -12.64 -9.04
N ARG A 94 20.26 -12.21 -8.44
CA ARG A 94 20.64 -12.39 -7.03
C ARG A 94 20.38 -11.18 -6.16
N ALA A 95 20.33 -9.99 -6.76
CA ALA A 95 20.20 -8.73 -6.06
C ALA A 95 19.02 -7.91 -6.60
N TYR A 96 18.34 -7.24 -5.67
CA TYR A 96 17.21 -6.35 -5.92
C TYR A 96 17.50 -5.02 -5.26
N SER A 97 17.19 -3.91 -5.92
CA SER A 97 17.33 -2.58 -5.32
C SER A 97 16.19 -1.67 -5.74
N ARG A 98 15.92 -0.67 -4.90
CA ARG A 98 15.02 0.43 -5.24
C ARG A 98 15.85 1.60 -5.73
N PRO A 99 15.89 1.91 -7.03
CA PRO A 99 16.60 3.07 -7.53
C PRO A 99 15.87 4.37 -7.16
N VAL A 100 16.55 5.50 -7.39
CA VAL A 100 15.84 6.77 -7.58
C VAL A 100 15.09 6.67 -8.90
N LEU A 101 13.77 6.86 -8.87
CA LEU A 101 12.97 6.86 -10.09
C LEU A 101 13.37 8.04 -10.99
N ALA A 102 13.36 7.81 -12.30
CA ALA A 102 13.57 8.86 -13.30
C ALA A 102 12.46 9.94 -13.19
N ASP A 103 12.79 11.17 -13.58
CA ASP A 103 11.88 12.32 -13.46
C ASP A 103 10.62 12.18 -14.33
N ASP A 104 10.70 11.42 -15.43
CA ASP A 104 9.59 11.09 -16.32
C ASP A 104 8.79 9.86 -15.89
N HIS A 105 9.23 9.15 -14.85
CA HIS A 105 8.51 7.98 -14.35
C HIS A 105 7.15 8.40 -13.76
N PRO A 106 6.03 7.80 -14.19
CA PRO A 106 4.68 8.26 -13.81
C PRO A 106 4.40 8.18 -12.30
N ALA A 107 5.12 7.31 -11.59
CA ALA A 107 5.02 7.15 -10.14
C ALA A 107 5.96 8.04 -9.30
N LYS A 108 6.84 8.84 -9.91
CA LYS A 108 7.88 9.61 -9.21
C LYS A 108 7.30 10.45 -8.08
N ALA A 109 6.29 11.26 -8.39
CA ALA A 109 5.66 12.12 -7.41
C ALA A 109 4.96 11.35 -6.27
N HIS A 110 4.45 10.14 -6.53
CA HIS A 110 3.84 9.31 -5.49
C HIS A 110 4.89 8.75 -4.53
N VAL A 111 6.02 8.27 -5.06
CA VAL A 111 7.13 7.79 -4.26
C VAL A 111 7.74 8.92 -3.43
N ASP A 112 7.91 10.11 -4.01
CA ASP A 112 8.43 11.28 -3.29
C ASP A 112 7.49 11.71 -2.15
N ALA A 113 6.19 11.81 -2.43
CA ALA A 113 5.19 12.17 -1.43
C ALA A 113 5.22 11.20 -0.24
N MET A 114 5.27 9.88 -0.51
CA MET A 114 5.32 8.86 0.52
C MET A 114 6.68 8.79 1.23
N SER A 115 7.79 9.04 0.54
CA SER A 115 9.13 9.03 1.15
C SER A 115 9.33 10.23 2.10
N SER A 116 8.61 11.32 1.86
CA SER A 116 8.64 12.53 2.71
C SER A 116 7.73 12.46 3.95
N ALA A 117 6.85 11.45 4.03
CA ALA A 117 5.88 11.29 5.09
C ALA A 117 6.14 10.02 5.92
N ASP A 118 5.75 10.03 7.21
CA ASP A 118 5.65 8.79 8.00
C ASP A 118 4.36 8.04 7.64
N VAL A 119 4.35 7.45 6.45
CA VAL A 119 3.20 6.73 5.89
C VAL A 119 2.78 5.57 6.79
N SER A 120 3.73 4.90 7.43
CA SER A 120 3.43 3.77 8.34
C SER A 120 2.61 4.22 9.55
N SER A 121 2.94 5.36 10.15
CA SER A 121 2.16 5.91 11.27
C SER A 121 0.79 6.44 10.80
N LEU A 122 0.75 7.17 9.69
CA LEU A 122 -0.50 7.68 9.11
C LEU A 122 -1.52 6.55 8.86
N LEU A 123 -1.08 5.46 8.22
CA LEU A 123 -1.99 4.36 7.87
C LEU A 123 -2.39 3.50 9.09
N ARG A 124 -1.55 3.43 10.13
CA ARG A 124 -1.96 2.82 11.41
C ARG A 124 -3.12 3.60 12.02
N GLU A 125 -3.04 4.92 12.06
CA GLU A 125 -4.13 5.75 12.59
C GLU A 125 -5.43 5.61 11.80
N VAL A 126 -5.35 5.59 10.47
CA VAL A 126 -6.51 5.41 9.59
C VAL A 126 -7.22 4.08 9.87
N ARG A 127 -6.45 3.00 10.01
CA ARG A 127 -7.00 1.67 10.33
C ARG A 127 -7.61 1.64 11.74
N SER A 128 -6.92 2.18 12.74
CA SER A 128 -7.46 2.25 14.11
C SER A 128 -8.76 3.04 14.21
N LYS A 129 -8.84 4.19 13.52
CA LYS A 129 -10.09 4.97 13.43
C LYS A 129 -11.21 4.15 12.80
N ARG A 130 -10.92 3.44 11.71
CA ARG A 130 -11.90 2.61 11.01
C ARG A 130 -12.42 1.44 11.87
N ASP A 131 -11.53 0.79 12.62
CA ASP A 131 -11.90 -0.31 13.51
C ASP A 131 -12.76 0.19 14.68
N ALA A 132 -12.44 1.36 15.25
CA ALA A 132 -13.24 1.99 16.29
C ALA A 132 -14.67 2.34 15.81
N GLU A 133 -14.80 2.91 14.60
CA GLU A 133 -16.11 3.17 13.99
C GLU A 133 -16.93 1.89 13.81
N ARG A 134 -16.29 0.80 13.38
CA ARG A 134 -16.96 -0.49 13.17
C ARG A 134 -17.47 -1.06 14.50
N LEU A 135 -16.71 -0.93 15.58
CA LEU A 135 -17.13 -1.39 16.90
C LEU A 135 -18.31 -0.57 17.42
N GLN A 136 -18.27 0.76 17.27
CA GLN A 136 -19.38 1.65 17.66
C GLN A 136 -20.69 1.36 16.91
N ARG A 137 -20.60 0.96 15.63
CA ARG A 137 -21.81 0.58 14.86
C ARG A 137 -22.39 -0.74 15.35
N GLN A 138 -21.54 -1.71 15.71
CA GLN A 138 -21.98 -3.00 16.25
C GLN A 138 -22.65 -2.84 17.62
N THR A 139 -22.08 -2.03 18.52
CA THR A 139 -22.68 -1.78 19.83
C THR A 139 -24.04 -1.10 19.70
N LYS A 140 -24.15 -0.04 18.90
CA LYS A 140 -25.43 0.63 18.64
C LYS A 140 -26.49 -0.29 18.05
N PHE A 141 -26.10 -1.18 17.14
CA PHE A 141 -27.02 -2.17 16.56
C PHE A 141 -27.48 -3.20 17.59
N GLN A 142 -26.57 -3.69 18.44
CA GLN A 142 -26.88 -4.63 19.50
C GLN A 142 -27.82 -4.01 20.56
N ASP A 143 -27.56 -2.77 20.97
CA ASP A 143 -28.40 -2.03 21.92
C ASP A 143 -29.82 -1.83 21.37
N GLN A 144 -29.97 -1.58 20.06
CA GLN A 144 -31.27 -1.45 19.40
C GLN A 144 -32.04 -2.78 19.36
N ILE A 145 -31.36 -3.90 19.12
CA ILE A 145 -31.97 -5.23 19.15
C ILE A 145 -32.46 -5.55 20.58
N THR A 146 -31.63 -5.32 21.59
CA THR A 146 -31.97 -5.57 22.99
C THR A 146 -33.15 -4.70 23.43
N ALA A 147 -33.11 -3.39 23.16
CA ALA A 147 -34.19 -2.46 23.50
C ALA A 147 -35.52 -2.75 22.76
N ALA A 148 -35.47 -3.37 21.56
CA ALA A 148 -36.66 -3.80 20.84
C ALA A 148 -37.26 -5.11 21.40
N SER A 149 -36.43 -5.98 21.99
CA SER A 149 -36.88 -7.23 22.63
C SER A 149 -37.54 -7.02 23.99
N GLU A 150 -37.15 -5.99 24.74
CA GLU A 150 -37.71 -5.66 26.07
C GLU A 150 -39.07 -4.93 26.02
N ARG A 151 -39.50 -4.49 24.83
CA ARG A 151 -40.79 -3.79 24.62
C ARG A 151 -41.92 -4.71 24.15
N LYS A 152 -41.67 -6.01 24.01
CA LYS A 152 -42.66 -7.04 23.68
C LYS A 152 -43.04 -7.83 24.92
#